data_AF-A0A7Y9GMY0-F1
#
_entry.id   AF-A0A7Y9GMY0-F1
#
_cell.length_a   1.000
_cell.length_b   1.000
_cell.length_c   1.000
_cell.angle_alpha   90.00
_cell.angle_beta   90.00
_cell.angle_gamma   90.00
#
_symmetry.space_group_name_H-M   'P 1'
#
loop_
_entity.id
_entity.type
_entity.pdbx_description
1 polymer ?
#
loop_
_entity_poly.entity_id
_entity_poly.type
_entity_poly.pdbx_seq_one_letter_code
_entity_poly.pdbx_strand_id
1 'polypeptide(L)'
;MATATGRAQTVVRRIIVFLLLLTLVVIAAIGLAGLIERIIGAGATLAGGDAGLARSLAFAIIGAPLAGVLWWWERRRLATDAAERASLVWTLYLTVATLTALITSATALAITVNAGIDGRWQPADAAVAIVWAGIWVWHRHMRRSAATAPARLPLLPVQLSAVYGLAVAASGAVNAIAALVAESLVGVAPVLADSRTWFVPVLQALVWFAIGAVIWWWHWFREGARDERGGFATVVLVVLVGASAATALFGLGTVLFVVLRLLFDRDALAEVLSPLGGAVGAALVGAIVWDYHRQVMAARSERARRAARLVISGVALIGAASGFGVVINALLATLGPTLVDSNPRTLLLGGLSALVVGAPVWWIAWRPDRAVNETDAADPARRVYLVIVFGASAIVALIALLVIGYRVLEVLLVGGAGGLIEHIRAPFGLLCATAVVFAYHLAIWRRDRRMAPAATPAERPALARIVLVASGDADALAARIRAELDVPVAVWRAADDGGALGDDALPGLVESLRGVSARRALVIAEGAGARVIPLEE
;
A
#
# COMPACT_ATOMS: atom_id res chain seq x y z
N MET A 1 32.41 19.07 9.14
CA MET A 1 31.34 20.00 8.70
C MET A 1 31.30 20.22 7.18
N ALA A 2 32.43 20.49 6.50
CA ALA A 2 32.48 20.76 5.05
C ALA A 2 31.97 19.62 4.12
N THR A 3 32.03 18.36 4.56
CA THR A 3 31.56 17.19 3.78
C THR A 3 30.04 17.01 3.85
N ALA A 4 29.39 17.47 4.91
CA ALA A 4 27.93 17.40 5.07
C ALA A 4 27.22 18.47 4.23
N THR A 5 27.78 19.69 4.18
CA THR A 5 27.28 20.80 3.36
C THR A 5 27.36 20.48 1.86
N GLY A 6 28.45 19.88 1.38
CA GLY A 6 28.59 19.49 -0.03
C GLY A 6 27.60 18.40 -0.48
N ARG A 7 27.28 17.43 0.40
CA ARG A 7 26.23 16.42 0.13
C ARG A 7 24.84 17.06 0.08
N ALA A 8 24.53 17.95 1.02
CA ALA A 8 23.24 18.64 1.05
C ALA A 8 23.02 19.49 -0.21
N GLN A 9 24.01 20.28 -0.63
CA GLN A 9 23.94 21.06 -1.87
C GLN A 9 23.71 20.19 -3.12
N THR A 10 24.36 19.03 -3.18
CA THR A 10 24.18 18.07 -4.29
C THR A 10 22.75 17.51 -4.33
N VAL A 11 22.18 17.16 -3.18
CA VAL A 11 20.79 16.67 -3.09
C VAL A 11 19.80 17.76 -3.49
N VAL A 12 19.97 18.99 -2.98
CA VAL A 12 19.09 20.13 -3.32
C VAL A 12 19.13 20.42 -4.82
N ARG A 13 20.32 20.45 -5.43
CA ARG A 13 20.46 20.60 -6.88
C ARG A 13 19.66 19.54 -7.66
N ARG A 14 19.80 18.27 -7.27
CA ARG A 14 19.07 17.15 -7.90
C ARG A 14 17.56 17.33 -7.79
N ILE A 15 17.07 17.71 -6.62
CA ILE A 15 15.64 17.95 -6.39
C ILE A 15 15.13 19.06 -7.32
N ILE A 16 15.81 20.21 -7.36
CA ILE A 16 15.39 21.34 -8.21
C ILE A 16 15.35 20.94 -9.68
N VAL A 17 16.40 20.28 -10.17
CA VAL A 17 16.49 19.88 -11.59
C VAL A 17 15.41 18.87 -11.96
N PHE A 18 15.17 17.85 -11.14
CA PHE A 18 14.14 16.85 -11.43
C PHE A 18 12.72 17.38 -11.26
N LEU A 19 12.49 18.31 -10.32
CA LEU A 19 11.22 19.04 -10.23
C LEU A 19 10.98 19.91 -11.46
N LEU A 20 12.01 20.62 -11.93
CA LEU A 20 11.93 21.42 -13.14
C LEU A 20 11.63 20.55 -14.35
N LEU A 21 12.32 19.41 -14.49
CA LEU A 21 12.06 18.45 -15.56
C LEU A 21 10.64 17.90 -15.50
N LEU A 22 10.15 17.52 -14.32
CA LEU A 22 8.78 17.04 -14.14
C LEU A 22 7.76 18.11 -14.58
N THR A 23 7.93 19.34 -14.11
CA THR A 23 7.06 20.47 -14.46
C THR A 23 7.05 20.74 -15.96
N LEU A 24 8.22 20.75 -16.61
CA LEU A 24 8.31 20.95 -18.06
C LEU A 24 7.63 19.81 -18.84
N VAL A 25 7.78 18.56 -18.40
CA VAL A 25 7.07 17.41 -19.00
C VAL A 25 5.55 17.56 -18.85
N VAL A 26 5.06 17.99 -17.68
CA VAL A 26 3.63 18.22 -17.44
C VAL A 26 3.10 19.34 -18.35
N ILE A 27 3.81 20.48 -18.44
CA ILE A 27 3.42 21.59 -19.31
C ILE A 27 3.38 21.13 -20.77
N ALA A 28 4.42 20.43 -21.23
CA ALA A 28 4.47 19.87 -22.58
C ALA A 28 3.31 18.90 -22.84
N ALA A 29 2.98 18.05 -21.87
CA ALA A 29 1.88 17.10 -21.96
C ALA A 29 0.52 17.80 -22.12
N ILE A 30 0.27 18.84 -21.33
CA ILE A 30 -0.97 19.63 -21.40
C ILE A 30 -1.07 20.32 -22.76
N GLY A 31 0.01 20.93 -23.24
CA GLY A 31 0.05 21.57 -24.55
C GLY A 31 -0.22 20.58 -25.68
N LEU A 32 0.48 19.46 -25.68
CA LEU A 32 0.33 18.43 -26.71
C LEU A 32 -1.06 17.78 -26.68
N ALA A 33 -1.62 17.52 -25.51
CA ALA A 33 -2.98 16.98 -25.38
C ALA A 33 -4.01 17.95 -25.95
N GLY A 34 -3.89 19.25 -25.66
CA GLY A 34 -4.78 20.26 -26.24
C GLY A 34 -4.65 20.43 -27.76
N LEU A 35 -3.48 20.16 -28.33
CA LEU A 35 -3.29 20.13 -29.79
C LEU A 35 -3.89 18.86 -30.42
N ILE A 36 -3.65 17.69 -29.83
CA ILE A 36 -4.21 16.42 -30.32
C ILE A 36 -5.73 16.41 -30.21
N GLU A 37 -6.29 16.92 -29.11
CA GLU A 37 -7.74 17.09 -28.90
C GLU A 37 -8.40 17.80 -30.09
N ARG A 38 -7.78 18.89 -30.57
CA ARG A 38 -8.30 19.67 -31.71
C ARG A 38 -8.26 18.90 -33.03
N ILE A 39 -7.24 18.05 -33.21
CA ILE A 39 -7.10 17.21 -34.41
C ILE A 39 -8.19 16.14 -34.42
N ILE A 40 -8.41 15.45 -33.28
CA ILE A 40 -9.37 14.33 -33.19
C ILE A 40 -10.81 14.79 -32.90
N GLY A 41 -11.00 16.03 -32.48
CA GLY A 41 -12.30 16.67 -32.27
C GLY A 41 -12.81 17.45 -33.48
N ALA A 42 -12.08 17.46 -34.59
CA ALA A 42 -12.45 18.19 -35.81
C ALA A 42 -13.84 17.74 -36.33
N GLY A 43 -14.86 18.57 -36.12
CA GLY A 43 -16.26 18.29 -36.46
C GLY A 43 -17.25 18.56 -35.34
N ALA A 44 -16.80 18.57 -34.08
CA ALA A 44 -17.58 19.08 -32.94
C ALA A 44 -17.33 20.60 -32.85
N THR A 45 -18.32 21.40 -33.24
CA THR A 45 -18.41 22.88 -33.14
C THR A 45 -17.09 23.64 -32.91
N LEU A 46 -16.60 24.27 -33.99
CA LEU A 46 -15.48 25.23 -34.05
C LEU A 46 -15.75 26.55 -33.27
N ALA A 47 -16.36 26.48 -32.08
CA ALA A 47 -16.56 27.61 -31.17
C ALA A 47 -15.55 27.59 -30.01
N GLY A 48 -14.36 27.03 -30.22
CA GLY A 48 -13.26 26.99 -29.25
C GLY A 48 -12.28 28.14 -29.50
N GLY A 49 -12.41 29.23 -28.74
CA GLY A 49 -11.70 30.49 -28.98
C GLY A 49 -10.17 30.41 -29.05
N ASP A 50 -9.59 31.32 -29.84
CA ASP A 50 -8.15 31.46 -30.16
C ASP A 50 -7.22 31.34 -28.95
N ALA A 51 -7.69 31.77 -27.76
CA ALA A 51 -6.95 31.69 -26.51
C ALA A 51 -6.59 30.24 -26.09
N GLY A 52 -7.48 29.26 -26.32
CA GLY A 52 -7.21 27.86 -25.97
C GLY A 52 -6.16 27.22 -26.87
N LEU A 53 -6.17 27.58 -28.15
CA LEU A 53 -5.16 27.16 -29.12
C LEU A 53 -3.81 27.82 -28.79
N ALA A 54 -3.81 29.13 -28.55
CA ALA A 54 -2.61 29.88 -28.17
C ALA A 54 -1.95 29.30 -26.91
N ARG A 55 -2.73 28.94 -25.88
CA ARG A 55 -2.22 28.26 -24.69
C ARG A 55 -1.61 26.90 -25.00
N SER A 56 -2.29 26.08 -25.81
CA SER A 56 -1.82 24.73 -26.16
C SER A 56 -0.53 24.79 -26.98
N LEU A 57 -0.45 25.71 -27.95
CA LEU A 57 0.76 25.99 -28.72
C LEU A 57 1.88 26.52 -27.83
N ALA A 58 1.63 27.51 -26.98
CA ALA A 58 2.65 28.05 -26.08
C ALA A 58 3.25 26.96 -25.18
N PHE A 59 2.39 26.11 -24.60
CA PHE A 59 2.85 25.01 -23.73
C PHE A 59 3.62 23.93 -24.50
N ALA A 60 3.20 23.58 -25.73
CA ALA A 60 3.90 22.60 -26.54
C ALA A 60 5.24 23.14 -27.08
N ILE A 61 5.24 24.34 -27.67
CA ILE A 61 6.39 24.96 -28.32
C ILE A 61 7.46 25.36 -27.29
N ILE A 62 7.08 25.77 -26.09
CA ILE A 62 8.04 26.14 -25.04
C ILE A 62 8.38 24.92 -24.18
N GLY A 63 7.36 24.22 -23.67
CA GLY A 63 7.55 23.13 -22.71
C GLY A 63 8.30 21.93 -23.28
N ALA A 64 7.95 21.46 -24.49
CA ALA A 64 8.54 20.25 -25.04
C ALA A 64 10.03 20.40 -25.39
N PRO A 65 10.49 21.48 -26.06
CA PRO A 65 11.91 21.68 -26.33
C PRO A 65 12.73 21.87 -25.05
N LEU A 66 12.25 22.66 -24.08
CA LEU A 66 12.95 22.84 -22.80
C LEU A 66 13.07 21.52 -22.03
N ALA A 67 11.99 20.72 -21.97
CA ALA A 67 12.03 19.38 -21.38
C ALA A 67 13.05 18.49 -22.10
N GLY A 68 13.09 18.53 -23.43
CA GLY A 68 14.02 17.76 -24.26
C GLY A 68 15.49 18.11 -24.02
N VAL A 69 15.81 19.42 -23.96
CA VAL A 69 17.16 19.91 -23.68
C VAL A 69 17.61 19.53 -22.27
N LEU A 70 16.74 19.74 -21.27
CA LEU A 70 17.05 19.39 -19.89
C LEU A 70 17.24 17.88 -19.71
N TRP A 71 16.37 17.08 -20.33
CA TRP A 71 16.51 15.62 -20.35
C TRP A 71 17.79 15.17 -21.03
N TRP A 72 18.15 15.76 -22.17
CA TRP A 72 19.38 15.40 -22.89
C TRP A 72 20.62 15.64 -22.02
N TRP A 73 20.67 16.75 -21.30
CA TRP A 73 21.76 17.06 -20.37
C TRP A 73 21.81 16.07 -19.20
N GLU A 74 20.67 15.80 -18.57
CA GLU A 74 20.57 14.84 -17.46
C GLU A 74 20.89 13.40 -17.89
N ARG A 75 20.47 12.99 -19.08
CA ARG A 75 20.78 11.66 -19.63
C ARG A 75 22.29 11.47 -19.77
N ARG A 76 23.02 12.48 -20.29
CA ARG A 76 24.49 12.42 -20.40
C ARG A 76 25.13 12.27 -19.03
N ARG A 77 24.64 13.02 -18.05
CA ARG A 77 25.13 13.01 -16.67
C ARG A 77 24.87 11.69 -15.95
N LEU A 78 23.68 11.10 -16.12
CA LEU A 78 23.33 9.77 -15.60
C LEU A 78 24.15 8.65 -16.26
N ALA A 79 24.49 8.81 -17.55
CA ALA A 79 25.31 7.84 -18.27
C ALA A 79 26.76 7.82 -17.79
N THR A 80 27.32 8.96 -17.39
CA THR A 80 28.72 9.07 -16.97
C THR A 80 28.92 8.92 -15.46
N ASP A 81 27.95 9.29 -14.63
CA ASP A 81 28.08 9.28 -13.17
C ASP A 81 27.18 8.23 -12.50
N ALA A 82 27.80 7.15 -12.01
CA ALA A 82 27.10 6.09 -11.28
C ALA A 82 26.47 6.58 -9.96
N ALA A 83 27.02 7.62 -9.33
CA ALA A 83 26.47 8.19 -8.09
C ALA A 83 25.15 8.95 -8.33
N GLU A 84 24.92 9.44 -9.55
CA GLU A 84 23.63 10.01 -9.95
C GLU A 84 22.56 8.92 -10.12
N ARG A 85 22.90 7.81 -10.77
CA ARG A 85 21.98 6.66 -10.89
C ARG A 85 21.67 5.98 -9.55
N ALA A 86 22.62 6.01 -8.62
CA ALA A 86 22.42 5.54 -7.25
C ALA A 86 21.66 6.53 -6.35
N SER A 87 21.25 7.68 -6.87
CA SER A 87 20.45 8.67 -6.14
C SER A 87 19.03 8.19 -5.90
N LEU A 88 18.54 8.31 -4.66
CA LEU A 88 17.12 8.09 -4.36
C LEU A 88 16.23 9.12 -5.05
N VAL A 89 16.71 10.36 -5.24
CA VAL A 89 15.93 11.42 -5.89
C VAL A 89 15.61 11.05 -7.35
N TRP A 90 16.55 10.41 -8.05
CA TRP A 90 16.32 9.93 -9.43
C TRP A 90 15.24 8.84 -9.48
N THR A 91 15.30 7.90 -8.54
CA THR A 91 14.30 6.83 -8.42
C THR A 91 12.92 7.39 -8.08
N LEU A 92 12.86 8.39 -7.18
CA LEU A 92 11.62 9.09 -6.82
C LEU A 92 11.04 9.87 -8.02
N TYR A 93 11.86 10.60 -8.77
CA TYR A 93 11.42 11.27 -10.00
C TYR A 93 10.79 10.28 -10.98
N LEU A 94 11.50 9.18 -11.28
CA LEU A 94 10.98 8.14 -12.17
C LEU A 94 9.69 7.53 -11.66
N THR A 95 9.57 7.32 -10.34
CA THR A 95 8.36 6.80 -9.70
C THR A 95 7.19 7.75 -9.89
N VAL A 96 7.35 9.01 -9.52
CA VAL A 96 6.31 10.04 -9.63
C VAL A 96 5.90 10.23 -11.08
N ALA A 97 6.85 10.43 -12.00
CA ALA A 97 6.54 10.66 -13.41
C ALA A 97 5.82 9.45 -14.05
N THR A 98 6.22 8.23 -13.69
CA THR A 98 5.56 7.01 -14.19
C THR A 98 4.16 6.85 -13.66
N LEU A 99 3.97 7.04 -12.35
CA LEU A 99 2.66 6.91 -11.73
C LEU A 99 1.71 7.99 -12.25
N THR A 100 2.15 9.25 -12.32
CA THR A 100 1.34 10.34 -12.87
C THR A 100 0.95 10.05 -14.31
N ALA A 101 1.89 9.59 -15.15
CA ALA A 101 1.59 9.26 -16.54
C ALA A 101 0.63 8.08 -16.68
N LEU A 102 0.87 7.01 -15.91
CA LEU A 102 0.02 5.82 -15.93
C LEU A 102 -1.40 6.12 -15.41
N ILE A 103 -1.52 6.81 -14.28
CA ILE A 103 -2.81 7.13 -13.65
C ILE A 103 -3.62 8.05 -14.56
N THR A 104 -2.99 9.11 -15.08
CA THR A 104 -3.66 10.07 -15.97
C THR A 104 -4.10 9.39 -17.27
N SER A 105 -3.22 8.59 -17.88
CA SER A 105 -3.54 7.86 -19.11
C SER A 105 -4.66 6.84 -18.90
N ALA A 106 -4.57 6.01 -17.86
CA ALA A 106 -5.55 4.96 -17.58
C ALA A 106 -6.93 5.53 -17.26
N THR A 107 -6.99 6.60 -16.45
CA THR A 107 -8.23 7.30 -16.09
C THR A 107 -8.88 7.92 -17.32
N ALA A 108 -8.12 8.67 -18.12
CA ALA A 108 -8.63 9.33 -19.31
C ALA A 108 -9.09 8.31 -20.38
N LEU A 109 -8.39 7.18 -20.50
CA LEU A 109 -8.81 6.07 -21.35
C LEU A 109 -10.14 5.48 -20.88
N ALA A 110 -10.28 5.20 -19.58
CA ALA A 110 -11.53 4.67 -19.02
C ALA A 110 -12.70 5.61 -19.22
N ILE A 111 -12.50 6.92 -19.00
CA ILE A 111 -13.49 7.97 -19.22
C ILE A 111 -13.91 8.01 -20.70
N THR A 112 -12.94 8.00 -21.62
CA THR A 112 -13.20 8.03 -23.07
C THR A 112 -14.01 6.82 -23.52
N VAL A 113 -13.62 5.61 -23.08
CA VAL A 113 -14.34 4.37 -23.44
C VAL A 113 -15.75 4.37 -22.84
N ASN A 114 -15.91 4.80 -21.59
CA ASN A 114 -17.21 4.88 -20.94
C ASN A 114 -18.13 5.94 -21.59
N ALA A 115 -17.59 7.07 -22.02
CA ALA A 115 -18.33 8.04 -22.81
C ALA A 115 -18.79 7.44 -24.14
N GLY A 116 -17.93 6.66 -24.81
CA GLY A 116 -18.30 5.92 -26.01
C GLY A 116 -19.45 4.93 -25.78
N ILE A 117 -19.48 4.25 -24.62
CA ILE A 117 -20.60 3.39 -24.21
C ILE A 117 -21.89 4.20 -24.05
N ASP A 118 -21.81 5.42 -23.53
CA ASP A 118 -22.95 6.36 -23.45
C ASP A 118 -23.30 7.01 -24.81
N GLY A 119 -22.64 6.64 -25.92
CA GLY A 119 -22.81 7.26 -27.24
C GLY A 119 -22.25 8.68 -27.35
N ARG A 120 -21.36 9.09 -26.43
CA ARG A 120 -20.72 10.41 -26.39
C ARG A 120 -19.27 10.32 -26.85
N TRP A 121 -18.81 11.30 -27.62
CA TRP A 121 -17.39 11.45 -27.96
C TRP A 121 -16.73 12.50 -27.06
N GLN A 122 -15.66 12.10 -26.36
CA GLN A 122 -14.87 12.98 -25.49
C GLN A 122 -13.43 13.10 -26.01
N PRO A 123 -13.17 13.96 -27.02
CA PRO A 123 -11.85 14.08 -27.64
C PRO A 123 -10.77 14.57 -26.67
N ALA A 124 -11.13 15.37 -25.65
CA ALA A 124 -10.19 15.86 -24.65
C ALA A 124 -9.55 14.70 -23.86
N ASP A 125 -10.37 13.80 -23.32
CA ASP A 125 -9.91 12.64 -22.56
C ASP A 125 -9.14 11.66 -23.45
N ALA A 126 -9.55 11.47 -24.70
CA ALA A 126 -8.84 10.62 -25.65
C ALA A 126 -7.43 11.16 -25.93
N ALA A 127 -7.28 12.48 -26.14
CA ALA A 127 -6.00 13.12 -26.35
C ALA A 127 -5.10 13.04 -25.11
N VAL A 128 -5.67 13.25 -23.92
CA VAL A 128 -4.96 13.07 -22.64
C VAL A 128 -4.48 11.62 -22.52
N ALA A 129 -5.32 10.63 -22.79
CA ALA A 129 -4.96 9.22 -22.73
C ALA A 129 -3.75 8.89 -23.61
N ILE A 130 -3.76 9.38 -24.86
CA ILE A 130 -2.70 9.16 -25.86
C ILE A 130 -1.38 9.81 -25.42
N VAL A 131 -1.40 11.09 -25.05
CA VAL A 131 -0.17 11.83 -24.69
C VAL A 131 0.48 11.22 -23.45
N TRP A 132 -0.31 10.97 -22.41
CA TRP A 132 0.22 10.41 -21.17
C TRP A 132 0.65 8.95 -21.32
N ALA A 133 0.03 8.17 -22.21
CA ALA A 133 0.54 6.84 -22.59
C ALA A 133 1.93 6.95 -23.22
N GLY A 134 2.14 7.91 -24.12
CA GLY A 134 3.44 8.20 -24.72
C GLY A 134 4.50 8.56 -23.67
N ILE A 135 4.14 9.41 -22.70
CA ILE A 135 5.02 9.77 -21.58
C ILE A 135 5.34 8.55 -20.71
N TRP A 136 4.36 7.69 -20.43
CA TRP A 136 4.59 6.44 -19.70
C TRP A 136 5.57 5.52 -20.44
N VAL A 137 5.41 5.34 -21.75
CA VAL A 137 6.34 4.57 -22.59
C VAL A 137 7.74 5.17 -22.55
N TRP A 138 7.85 6.50 -22.63
CA TRP A 138 9.13 7.20 -22.57
C TRP A 138 9.84 6.97 -21.21
N HIS A 139 9.14 7.13 -20.09
CA HIS A 139 9.70 6.86 -18.77
C HIS A 139 10.04 5.39 -18.55
N ARG A 140 9.27 4.48 -19.14
CA ARG A 140 9.58 3.05 -19.15
C ARG A 140 10.90 2.77 -19.90
N HIS A 141 11.13 3.44 -21.02
CA HIS A 141 12.40 3.36 -21.73
C HIS A 141 13.56 3.89 -20.87
N MET A 142 13.39 5.02 -20.18
CA MET A 142 14.41 5.55 -19.26
C MET A 142 14.79 4.55 -18.16
N ARG A 143 13.81 3.84 -17.60
CA ARG A 143 14.06 2.85 -16.54
C ARG A 143 14.77 1.60 -17.02
N ARG A 144 14.60 1.23 -18.29
CA ARG A 144 15.21 0.02 -18.87
C ARG A 144 16.56 0.28 -19.53
N SER A 145 16.86 1.52 -19.90
CA SER A 145 18.13 1.86 -20.53
C SER A 145 19.29 1.72 -19.55
N ALA A 146 20.36 1.01 -19.94
CA ALA A 146 21.56 0.84 -19.11
C ALA A 146 22.18 2.19 -18.68
N ALA A 147 22.03 3.22 -19.50
CA ALA A 147 22.55 4.55 -19.24
C ALA A 147 21.78 5.34 -18.15
N THR A 148 20.51 4.99 -17.89
CA THR A 148 19.64 5.81 -17.02
C THR A 148 18.87 4.99 -15.99
N ALA A 149 18.98 3.67 -16.01
CA ALA A 149 18.33 2.80 -15.04
C ALA A 149 18.76 3.16 -13.60
N PRO A 150 17.81 3.38 -12.68
CA PRO A 150 18.13 3.66 -11.28
C PRO A 150 18.84 2.45 -10.65
N ALA A 151 19.87 2.71 -9.84
CA ALA A 151 20.62 1.66 -9.15
C ALA A 151 20.09 1.35 -7.74
N ARG A 152 19.34 2.28 -7.12
CA ARG A 152 18.65 2.05 -5.84
C ARG A 152 17.17 1.83 -6.09
N LEU A 153 16.60 0.77 -5.51
CA LEU A 153 15.17 0.44 -5.63
C LEU A 153 14.66 0.46 -7.10
N PRO A 154 15.32 -0.24 -8.04
CA PRO A 154 15.02 -0.11 -9.48
C PRO A 154 13.58 -0.44 -9.87
N LEU A 155 12.94 -1.34 -9.12
CA LEU A 155 11.58 -1.80 -9.37
C LEU A 155 10.51 -1.04 -8.57
N LEU A 156 10.87 0.02 -7.82
CA LEU A 156 9.90 0.82 -7.06
C LEU A 156 8.76 1.37 -7.95
N PRO A 157 9.02 2.00 -9.12
CA PRO A 157 7.96 2.44 -10.02
C PRO A 157 7.06 1.28 -10.48
N VAL A 158 7.66 0.13 -10.79
CA VAL A 158 6.95 -1.05 -11.30
C VAL A 158 6.01 -1.63 -10.24
N GLN A 159 6.48 -1.75 -9.00
CA GLN A 159 5.68 -2.27 -7.89
C GLN A 159 4.50 -1.37 -7.58
N LEU A 160 4.70 -0.06 -7.52
CA LEU A 160 3.60 0.87 -7.29
C LEU A 160 2.62 0.92 -8.46
N SER A 161 3.08 0.79 -9.70
CA SER A 161 2.21 0.64 -10.86
C SER A 161 1.38 -0.65 -10.82
N ALA A 162 1.95 -1.76 -10.35
CA ALA A 162 1.22 -3.02 -10.16
C ALA A 162 0.15 -2.88 -9.06
N VAL A 163 0.48 -2.23 -7.93
CA VAL A 163 -0.49 -1.96 -6.84
C VAL A 163 -1.63 -1.08 -7.34
N TYR A 164 -1.33 -0.02 -8.10
CA TYR A 164 -2.34 0.83 -8.72
C TYR A 164 -3.26 0.03 -9.66
N GLY A 165 -2.68 -0.73 -10.60
CA GLY A 165 -3.46 -1.56 -11.53
C GLY A 165 -4.38 -2.54 -10.78
N LEU A 166 -3.88 -3.19 -9.73
CA LEU A 166 -4.67 -4.10 -8.91
C LEU A 166 -5.81 -3.41 -8.19
N ALA A 167 -5.57 -2.22 -7.63
CA ALA A 167 -6.60 -1.44 -6.94
C ALA A 167 -7.72 -1.01 -7.90
N VAL A 168 -7.36 -0.56 -9.11
CA VAL A 168 -8.31 -0.21 -10.17
C VAL A 168 -9.08 -1.45 -10.64
N ALA A 169 -8.38 -2.57 -10.86
CA ALA A 169 -9.00 -3.83 -11.25
C ALA A 169 -10.01 -4.30 -10.20
N ALA A 170 -9.60 -4.36 -8.93
CA ALA A 170 -10.44 -4.79 -7.84
C ALA A 170 -11.67 -3.89 -7.70
N SER A 171 -11.49 -2.56 -7.77
CA SER A 171 -12.60 -1.60 -7.69
C SER A 171 -13.59 -1.77 -8.85
N GLY A 172 -13.09 -1.93 -10.08
CA GLY A 172 -13.92 -2.19 -11.25
C GLY A 172 -14.71 -3.50 -11.13
N ALA A 173 -14.08 -4.57 -10.64
CA ALA A 173 -14.74 -5.85 -10.41
C ALA A 173 -15.82 -5.78 -9.32
N VAL A 174 -15.54 -5.09 -8.20
CA VAL A 174 -16.51 -4.85 -7.12
C VAL A 174 -17.72 -4.09 -7.67
N ASN A 175 -17.49 -3.02 -8.42
CA ASN A 175 -18.57 -2.23 -9.01
C ASN A 175 -19.36 -3.00 -10.07
N ALA A 176 -18.72 -3.87 -10.85
CA ALA A 176 -19.41 -4.70 -11.85
C ALA A 176 -20.33 -5.72 -11.17
N ILE A 177 -19.86 -6.37 -10.10
CA ILE A 177 -20.69 -7.27 -9.27
C ILE A 177 -21.81 -6.48 -8.61
N ALA A 178 -21.52 -5.29 -8.06
CA ALA A 178 -22.51 -4.45 -7.42
C ALA A 178 -23.63 -4.03 -8.38
N ALA A 179 -23.28 -3.60 -9.60
CA ALA A 179 -24.24 -3.26 -10.65
C ALA A 179 -25.08 -4.46 -11.06
N LEU A 180 -24.47 -5.64 -11.20
CA LEU A 180 -25.20 -6.88 -11.55
C LEU A 180 -26.19 -7.29 -10.45
N VAL A 181 -25.78 -7.21 -9.18
CA VAL A 181 -26.66 -7.51 -8.05
C VAL A 181 -27.77 -6.46 -7.96
N ALA A 182 -27.46 -5.18 -8.12
CA ALA A 182 -28.47 -4.11 -8.09
C ALA A 182 -29.57 -4.34 -9.13
N GLU A 183 -29.19 -4.69 -10.37
CA GLU A 183 -30.15 -5.03 -11.41
C GLU A 183 -31.06 -6.21 -11.02
N SER A 184 -30.48 -7.28 -10.46
CA SER A 184 -31.26 -8.46 -10.04
C SER A 184 -32.30 -8.16 -8.96
N LEU A 185 -32.16 -7.03 -8.26
CA LEU A 185 -33.03 -6.59 -7.18
C LEU A 185 -34.11 -5.60 -7.63
N VAL A 186 -34.08 -5.11 -8.87
CA VAL A 186 -35.05 -4.13 -9.42
C VAL A 186 -36.49 -4.65 -9.38
N GLY A 187 -36.71 -5.95 -9.60
CA GLY A 187 -38.04 -6.57 -9.50
C GLY A 187 -38.59 -6.67 -8.07
N VAL A 188 -37.75 -6.46 -7.06
CA VAL A 188 -38.05 -6.62 -5.63
C VAL A 188 -38.12 -5.25 -4.92
N ALA A 189 -37.47 -4.24 -5.50
CA ALA A 189 -37.48 -2.86 -5.04
C ALA A 189 -37.71 -1.97 -6.28
N PRO A 190 -38.89 -1.35 -6.46
CA PRO A 190 -39.14 -0.41 -7.55
C PRO A 190 -38.37 0.89 -7.27
N VAL A 191 -37.06 0.82 -7.39
CA VAL A 191 -36.20 1.99 -7.54
C VAL A 191 -36.56 2.58 -8.90
N LEU A 192 -36.63 3.91 -8.97
CA LEU A 192 -36.80 4.68 -10.21
C LEU A 192 -35.95 4.03 -11.31
N ALA A 193 -36.60 3.29 -12.20
CA ALA A 193 -35.94 2.61 -13.28
C ALA A 193 -35.27 3.68 -14.13
N ASP A 194 -33.96 3.82 -13.99
CA ASP A 194 -33.18 4.59 -14.94
C ASP A 194 -33.46 3.93 -16.29
N SER A 195 -33.87 4.72 -17.28
CA SER A 195 -34.24 4.21 -18.60
C SER A 195 -33.05 3.63 -19.38
N ARG A 196 -31.87 3.61 -18.74
CA ARG A 196 -30.64 2.97 -19.22
C ARG A 196 -30.75 1.46 -19.17
N THR A 197 -30.21 0.81 -20.19
CA THR A 197 -30.10 -0.65 -20.27
C THR A 197 -29.22 -1.18 -19.13
N TRP A 198 -29.69 -2.22 -18.44
CA TRP A 198 -29.05 -2.82 -17.27
C TRP A 198 -27.56 -3.17 -17.42
N PHE A 199 -27.12 -3.52 -18.64
CA PHE A 199 -25.75 -3.91 -18.91
C PHE A 199 -24.79 -2.72 -18.99
N VAL A 200 -25.29 -1.49 -19.13
CA VAL A 200 -24.44 -0.29 -19.30
C VAL A 200 -23.58 -0.03 -18.06
N PRO A 201 -24.13 0.04 -16.82
CA PRO A 201 -23.31 0.21 -15.62
C PRO A 201 -22.31 -0.95 -15.40
N VAL A 202 -22.72 -2.18 -15.73
CA VAL A 202 -21.83 -3.36 -15.65
C VAL A 202 -20.68 -3.21 -16.63
N LEU A 203 -20.95 -2.86 -17.88
CA LEU A 203 -19.93 -2.68 -18.92
C LEU A 203 -18.96 -1.54 -18.56
N GLN A 204 -19.47 -0.43 -18.02
CA GLN A 204 -18.64 0.69 -17.56
C GLN A 204 -17.70 0.29 -16.42
N ALA A 205 -18.18 -0.51 -15.47
CA ALA A 205 -17.35 -1.06 -14.41
C ALA A 205 -16.32 -2.08 -14.94
N LEU A 206 -16.70 -2.88 -15.94
CA LEU A 206 -15.79 -3.82 -16.60
C LEU A 206 -14.68 -3.13 -17.39
N VAL A 207 -14.89 -1.93 -17.93
CA VAL A 207 -13.84 -1.11 -18.55
C VAL A 207 -12.74 -0.80 -17.53
N TRP A 208 -13.12 -0.33 -16.34
CA TRP A 208 -12.17 -0.08 -15.25
C TRP A 208 -11.45 -1.37 -14.81
N PHE A 209 -12.20 -2.47 -14.67
CA PHE A 209 -11.61 -3.77 -14.37
C PHE A 209 -10.56 -4.17 -15.41
N ALA A 210 -10.90 -4.11 -16.69
CA ALA A 210 -10.03 -4.52 -17.79
C ALA A 210 -8.74 -3.68 -17.84
N ILE A 211 -8.86 -2.35 -17.76
CA ILE A 211 -7.71 -1.43 -17.76
C ILE A 211 -6.80 -1.72 -16.56
N GLY A 212 -7.38 -1.81 -15.36
CA GLY A 212 -6.62 -2.13 -14.15
C GLY A 212 -5.95 -3.51 -14.23
N ALA A 213 -6.66 -4.52 -14.72
CA ALA A 213 -6.17 -5.88 -14.84
C ALA A 213 -5.01 -5.99 -15.83
N VAL A 214 -5.07 -5.28 -16.96
CA VAL A 214 -3.97 -5.21 -17.93
C VAL A 214 -2.74 -4.55 -17.30
N ILE A 215 -2.92 -3.42 -16.59
CA ILE A 215 -1.83 -2.71 -15.91
C ILE A 215 -1.20 -3.61 -14.84
N TRP A 216 -2.01 -4.24 -13.99
CA TRP A 216 -1.54 -5.16 -12.97
C TRP A 216 -0.80 -6.33 -13.59
N TRP A 217 -1.41 -7.02 -14.56
CA TRP A 217 -0.80 -8.18 -15.21
C TRP A 217 0.56 -7.81 -15.84
N TRP A 218 0.62 -6.66 -16.52
CA TRP A 218 1.84 -6.16 -17.15
C TRP A 218 2.95 -5.93 -16.12
N HIS A 219 2.70 -5.12 -15.09
CA HIS A 219 3.74 -4.78 -14.12
C HIS A 219 4.07 -5.94 -13.16
N TRP A 220 3.07 -6.76 -12.82
CA TRP A 220 3.23 -7.90 -11.92
C TRP A 220 4.01 -9.04 -12.55
N PHE A 221 3.62 -9.49 -13.75
CA PHE A 221 4.22 -10.65 -14.42
C PHE A 221 5.29 -10.25 -15.45
N ARG A 222 5.04 -9.26 -16.31
CA ARG A 222 5.95 -8.94 -17.44
C ARG A 222 7.12 -8.06 -17.00
N GLU A 223 6.96 -7.26 -15.96
CA GLU A 223 8.02 -6.39 -15.44
C GLU A 223 8.64 -6.88 -14.12
N GLY A 224 8.30 -8.08 -13.68
CA GLY A 224 9.00 -8.78 -12.60
C GLY A 224 8.67 -8.30 -11.18
N ALA A 225 7.59 -7.54 -10.96
CA ALA A 225 7.22 -7.15 -9.59
C ALA A 225 6.86 -8.36 -8.70
N ARG A 226 6.34 -9.44 -9.29
CA ARG A 226 6.07 -10.71 -8.59
C ARG A 226 7.32 -11.35 -8.00
N ASP A 227 8.42 -11.33 -8.75
CA ASP A 227 9.62 -12.11 -8.45
C ASP A 227 10.62 -11.34 -7.58
N GLU A 228 10.48 -10.02 -7.50
CA GLU A 228 11.35 -9.14 -6.71
C GLU A 228 11.28 -9.49 -5.21
N ARG A 229 12.44 -9.66 -4.57
CA ARG A 229 12.57 -10.12 -3.17
C ARG A 229 13.15 -9.12 -2.19
N GLY A 230 13.43 -7.89 -2.62
CA GLY A 230 13.89 -6.84 -1.73
C GLY A 230 12.94 -6.53 -0.57
N GLY A 231 13.48 -5.86 0.46
CA GLY A 231 12.71 -5.51 1.66
C GLY A 231 11.46 -4.67 1.36
N PHE A 232 11.56 -3.70 0.44
CA PHE A 232 10.42 -2.89 0.03
C PHE A 232 9.32 -3.72 -0.67
N ALA A 233 9.70 -4.68 -1.53
CA ALA A 233 8.77 -5.59 -2.19
C ALA A 233 7.99 -6.45 -1.18
N THR A 234 8.70 -6.88 -0.13
CA THR A 234 8.10 -7.62 0.99
C THR A 234 7.07 -6.78 1.73
N VAL A 235 7.39 -5.51 2.01
CA VAL A 235 6.44 -4.57 2.65
C VAL A 235 5.21 -4.36 1.78
N VAL A 236 5.39 -4.12 0.47
CA VAL A 236 4.27 -3.99 -0.48
C VAL A 236 3.38 -5.23 -0.46
N LEU A 237 3.97 -6.42 -0.48
CA LEU A 237 3.20 -7.67 -0.45
C LEU A 237 2.45 -7.87 0.88
N VAL A 238 3.05 -7.50 2.01
CA VAL A 238 2.38 -7.50 3.32
C VAL A 238 1.18 -6.55 3.33
N VAL A 239 1.34 -5.34 2.77
CA VAL A 239 0.25 -4.36 2.63
C VAL A 239 -0.86 -4.89 1.72
N LEU A 240 -0.52 -5.50 0.58
CA LEU A 240 -1.50 -6.10 -0.34
C LEU A 240 -2.30 -7.22 0.32
N VAL A 241 -1.63 -8.12 1.06
CA VAL A 241 -2.30 -9.19 1.83
C VAL A 241 -3.22 -8.60 2.91
N GLY A 242 -2.76 -7.59 3.64
CA GLY A 242 -3.57 -6.92 4.67
C GLY A 242 -4.79 -6.19 4.09
N ALA A 243 -4.60 -5.40 3.04
CA ALA A 243 -5.66 -4.62 2.40
C ALA A 243 -6.72 -5.53 1.77
N SER A 244 -6.32 -6.57 1.05
CA SER A 244 -7.27 -7.53 0.46
C SER A 244 -8.03 -8.33 1.50
N ALA A 245 -7.37 -8.74 2.61
CA ALA A 245 -8.05 -9.32 3.76
C ALA A 245 -9.06 -8.35 4.38
N ALA A 246 -8.69 -7.08 4.55
CA ALA A 246 -9.60 -6.05 5.09
C ALA A 246 -10.85 -5.88 4.20
N THR A 247 -10.67 -5.78 2.88
CA THR A 247 -11.78 -5.70 1.92
C THR A 247 -12.68 -6.94 1.99
N ALA A 248 -12.10 -8.13 2.05
CA ALA A 248 -12.85 -9.39 2.14
C ALA A 248 -13.69 -9.47 3.42
N LEU A 249 -13.08 -9.18 4.57
CA LEU A 249 -13.74 -9.24 5.88
C LEU A 249 -14.81 -8.16 6.03
N PHE A 250 -14.55 -6.95 5.55
CA PHE A 250 -15.54 -5.88 5.54
C PHE A 250 -16.76 -6.23 4.67
N GLY A 251 -16.52 -6.76 3.46
CA GLY A 251 -17.58 -7.25 2.59
C GLY A 251 -18.39 -8.36 3.26
N LEU A 252 -17.73 -9.36 3.83
CA LEU A 252 -18.39 -10.47 4.52
C LEU A 252 -19.20 -10.02 5.74
N GLY A 253 -18.65 -9.10 6.55
CA GLY A 253 -19.37 -8.49 7.68
C GLY A 253 -20.60 -7.72 7.23
N THR A 254 -20.51 -7.01 6.09
CA THR A 254 -21.65 -6.28 5.52
C THR A 254 -22.71 -7.23 4.94
N VAL A 255 -22.31 -8.32 4.29
CA VAL A 255 -23.25 -9.37 3.84
C VAL A 255 -24.00 -9.97 5.03
N LEU A 256 -23.28 -10.34 6.10
CA LEU A 256 -23.91 -10.87 7.31
C LEU A 256 -24.86 -9.85 7.95
N PHE A 257 -24.48 -8.57 7.97
CA PHE A 257 -25.35 -7.49 8.44
C PHE A 257 -26.65 -7.39 7.65
N VAL A 258 -26.58 -7.45 6.31
CA VAL A 258 -27.77 -7.46 5.45
C VAL A 258 -28.64 -8.67 5.75
N VAL A 259 -28.06 -9.87 5.84
CA VAL A 259 -28.80 -11.11 6.17
C VAL A 259 -29.51 -10.99 7.51
N LEU A 260 -28.83 -10.47 8.54
CA LEU A 260 -29.46 -10.26 9.84
C LEU A 260 -30.58 -9.21 9.79
N ARG A 261 -30.41 -8.11 9.04
CA ARG A 261 -31.49 -7.12 8.85
C ARG A 261 -32.69 -7.73 8.15
N LEU A 262 -32.50 -8.59 7.14
CA LEU A 262 -33.59 -9.30 6.47
C LEU A 262 -34.37 -10.22 7.42
N LEU A 263 -33.70 -10.79 8.44
CA LEU A 263 -34.31 -11.68 9.41
C LEU A 263 -35.03 -10.93 10.55
N PHE A 264 -34.54 -9.75 10.93
CA PHE A 264 -34.95 -9.11 12.19
C PHE A 264 -35.47 -7.67 12.07
N ASP A 265 -35.13 -6.92 11.02
CA ASP A 265 -35.68 -5.56 10.79
C ASP A 265 -36.95 -5.62 9.94
N ARG A 266 -37.75 -4.55 10.02
CA ARG A 266 -39.01 -4.37 9.25
C ARG A 266 -38.91 -3.23 8.25
N ASP A 267 -37.71 -2.73 8.02
CA ASP A 267 -37.44 -1.61 7.11
C ASP A 267 -37.73 -2.03 5.66
N ALA A 268 -37.84 -1.03 4.77
CA ALA A 268 -38.08 -1.29 3.36
C ALA A 268 -36.98 -2.19 2.77
N LEU A 269 -37.38 -3.23 2.04
CA LEU A 269 -36.45 -4.23 1.47
C LEU A 269 -35.37 -3.58 0.59
N ALA A 270 -35.73 -2.53 -0.15
CA ALA A 270 -34.80 -1.73 -0.95
C ALA A 270 -33.66 -1.12 -0.11
N GLU A 271 -33.97 -0.62 1.09
CA GLU A 271 -33.00 -0.01 1.99
C GLU A 271 -32.07 -1.08 2.59
N VAL A 272 -32.64 -2.20 3.02
CA VAL A 272 -31.88 -3.31 3.61
C VAL A 272 -30.91 -3.93 2.59
N LEU A 273 -31.33 -4.06 1.33
CA LEU A 273 -30.52 -4.67 0.27
C LEU A 273 -29.54 -3.71 -0.40
N SER A 274 -29.66 -2.39 -0.20
CA SER A 274 -28.82 -1.37 -0.84
C SER A 274 -27.30 -1.66 -0.78
N PRO A 275 -26.70 -2.05 0.36
CA PRO A 275 -25.27 -2.32 0.43
C PRO A 275 -24.88 -3.72 -0.09
N LEU A 276 -25.83 -4.61 -0.38
CA LEU A 276 -25.57 -6.03 -0.66
C LEU A 276 -24.65 -6.23 -1.87
N GLY A 277 -24.91 -5.53 -2.98
CA GLY A 277 -24.13 -5.68 -4.19
C GLY A 277 -22.65 -5.32 -4.00
N GLY A 278 -22.38 -4.17 -3.37
CA GLY A 278 -21.03 -3.75 -3.02
C GLY A 278 -20.37 -4.69 -2.00
N ALA A 279 -21.12 -5.18 -1.02
CA ALA A 279 -20.63 -6.09 0.01
C ALA A 279 -20.22 -7.45 -0.57
N VAL A 280 -21.04 -8.05 -1.44
CA VAL A 280 -20.74 -9.30 -2.14
C VAL A 280 -19.53 -9.11 -3.06
N GLY A 281 -19.49 -8.02 -3.83
CA GLY A 281 -18.35 -7.68 -4.67
C GLY A 281 -17.05 -7.58 -3.86
N ALA A 282 -17.06 -6.81 -2.76
CA ALA A 282 -15.91 -6.64 -1.88
C ALA A 282 -15.45 -7.94 -1.22
N ALA A 283 -16.39 -8.77 -0.74
CA ALA A 283 -16.10 -10.06 -0.14
C ALA A 283 -15.40 -11.00 -1.14
N LEU A 284 -15.98 -11.16 -2.33
CA LEU A 284 -15.48 -12.07 -3.37
C LEU A 284 -14.14 -11.60 -3.95
N VAL A 285 -14.08 -10.35 -4.41
CA VAL A 285 -12.86 -9.80 -5.03
C VAL A 285 -11.74 -9.70 -4.01
N GLY A 286 -12.04 -9.22 -2.80
CA GLY A 286 -11.09 -9.21 -1.69
C GLY A 286 -10.54 -10.59 -1.39
N ALA A 287 -11.39 -11.62 -1.31
CA ALA A 287 -10.97 -13.00 -1.05
C ALA A 287 -10.08 -13.57 -2.16
N ILE A 288 -10.41 -13.34 -3.43
CA ILE A 288 -9.61 -13.78 -4.58
C ILE A 288 -8.22 -13.13 -4.55
N VAL A 289 -8.16 -11.81 -4.37
CA VAL A 289 -6.90 -11.06 -4.31
C VAL A 289 -6.08 -11.50 -3.09
N TRP A 290 -6.73 -11.69 -1.95
CA TRP A 290 -6.08 -12.16 -0.72
C TRP A 290 -5.49 -13.55 -0.90
N ASP A 291 -6.26 -14.49 -1.44
CA ASP A 291 -5.79 -15.85 -1.65
C ASP A 291 -4.59 -15.91 -2.59
N TYR A 292 -4.64 -15.19 -3.72
CA TYR A 292 -3.52 -15.11 -4.65
C TYR A 292 -2.24 -14.55 -3.99
N HIS A 293 -2.34 -13.41 -3.30
CA HIS A 293 -1.14 -12.79 -2.68
C HIS A 293 -0.66 -13.57 -1.45
N ARG A 294 -1.53 -14.30 -0.75
CA ARG A 294 -1.17 -15.27 0.29
C ARG A 294 -0.32 -16.40 -0.29
N GLN A 295 -0.68 -16.93 -1.45
CA GLN A 295 0.11 -17.95 -2.14
C GLN A 295 1.48 -17.41 -2.58
N VAL A 296 1.55 -16.18 -3.11
CA VAL A 296 2.84 -15.53 -3.41
C VAL A 296 3.67 -15.30 -2.14
N MET A 297 3.03 -14.93 -1.03
CA MET A 297 3.68 -14.76 0.27
C MET A 297 4.22 -16.08 0.83
N ALA A 298 3.66 -17.24 0.45
CA ALA A 298 4.13 -18.56 0.90
C ALA A 298 5.60 -18.83 0.49
N ALA A 299 6.04 -18.27 -0.64
CA ALA A 299 7.42 -18.38 -1.12
C ALA A 299 8.39 -17.37 -0.47
N ARG A 300 7.93 -16.55 0.48
CA ARG A 300 8.75 -15.55 1.18
C ARG A 300 9.32 -16.09 2.49
N SER A 301 10.30 -15.36 3.05
CA SER A 301 10.94 -15.71 4.31
C SER A 301 9.92 -15.86 5.45
N GLU A 302 10.25 -16.67 6.47
CA GLU A 302 9.36 -16.86 7.62
C GLU A 302 9.06 -15.52 8.33
N ARG A 303 10.02 -14.58 8.39
CA ARG A 303 9.79 -13.22 8.93
C ARG A 303 8.71 -12.46 8.15
N ALA A 304 8.76 -12.50 6.81
CA ALA A 304 7.74 -11.87 5.96
C ALA A 304 6.36 -12.50 6.17
N ARG A 305 6.30 -13.83 6.24
CA ARG A 305 5.05 -14.57 6.49
C ARG A 305 4.47 -14.26 7.87
N ARG A 306 5.30 -14.15 8.91
CA ARG A 306 4.88 -13.68 10.25
C ARG A 306 4.32 -12.26 10.19
N ALA A 307 5.01 -11.33 9.54
CA ALA A 307 4.55 -9.95 9.41
C ALA A 307 3.18 -9.88 8.72
N ALA A 308 2.97 -10.62 7.63
CA ALA A 308 1.67 -10.72 6.96
C ALA A 308 0.57 -11.26 7.87
N ARG A 309 0.84 -12.32 8.65
CA ARG A 309 -0.11 -12.87 9.64
C ARG A 309 -0.46 -11.86 10.72
N LEU A 310 0.52 -11.10 11.22
CA LEU A 310 0.30 -10.05 12.22
C LEU A 310 -0.53 -8.88 11.66
N VAL A 311 -0.35 -8.51 10.39
CA VAL A 311 -1.21 -7.52 9.74
C VAL A 311 -2.64 -8.02 9.61
N ILE A 312 -2.85 -9.27 9.18
CA ILE A 312 -4.19 -9.88 9.14
C ILE A 312 -4.82 -9.90 10.54
N SER A 313 -4.04 -10.26 11.57
CA SER A 313 -4.47 -10.21 12.97
C SER A 313 -4.91 -8.80 13.38
N GLY A 314 -4.13 -7.77 13.02
CA GLY A 314 -4.47 -6.37 13.29
C GLY A 314 -5.77 -5.93 12.62
N VAL A 315 -5.95 -6.25 11.33
CA VAL A 315 -7.18 -5.95 10.58
C VAL A 315 -8.39 -6.62 11.22
N ALA A 316 -8.29 -7.91 11.53
CA ALA A 316 -9.37 -8.66 12.14
C ALA A 316 -9.71 -8.16 13.56
N LEU A 317 -8.68 -7.77 14.33
CA LEU A 317 -8.84 -7.15 15.65
C LEU A 317 -9.58 -5.81 15.57
N ILE A 318 -9.26 -4.96 14.60
CA ILE A 318 -9.99 -3.69 14.39
C ILE A 318 -11.47 -3.96 14.15
N GLY A 319 -11.79 -4.94 13.29
CA GLY A 319 -13.17 -5.35 13.04
C GLY A 319 -13.87 -5.87 14.30
N ALA A 320 -13.22 -6.78 15.03
CA ALA A 320 -13.76 -7.37 16.25
C ALA A 320 -13.98 -6.33 17.37
N ALA A 321 -12.99 -5.45 17.61
CA ALA A 321 -13.08 -4.39 18.60
C ALA A 321 -14.15 -3.36 18.23
N SER A 322 -14.25 -2.97 16.96
CA SER A 322 -15.31 -2.07 16.49
C SER A 322 -16.68 -2.71 16.69
N GLY A 323 -16.83 -3.99 16.32
CA GLY A 323 -18.07 -4.74 16.54
C GLY A 323 -18.47 -4.80 18.01
N PHE A 324 -17.53 -5.14 18.90
CA PHE A 324 -17.75 -5.14 20.34
C PHE A 324 -18.19 -3.76 20.86
N GLY A 325 -17.51 -2.68 20.46
CA GLY A 325 -17.87 -1.33 20.89
C GLY A 325 -19.25 -0.90 20.40
N VAL A 326 -19.61 -1.25 19.16
CA VAL A 326 -20.94 -0.99 18.59
C VAL A 326 -22.03 -1.80 19.32
N VAL A 327 -21.75 -3.06 19.72
CA VAL A 327 -22.67 -3.86 20.53
C VAL A 327 -22.94 -3.20 21.88
N ILE A 328 -21.90 -2.74 22.58
CA ILE A 328 -22.07 -2.01 23.86
C ILE A 328 -22.87 -0.72 23.65
N ASN A 329 -22.56 0.05 22.61
CA ASN A 329 -23.30 1.25 22.25
C ASN A 329 -24.80 0.95 22.03
N ALA A 330 -25.11 -0.10 21.27
CA ALA A 330 -26.49 -0.51 20.99
C ALA A 330 -27.22 -1.02 22.24
N LEU A 331 -26.54 -1.73 23.14
CA LEU A 331 -27.11 -2.16 24.41
C LEU A 331 -27.44 -0.96 25.31
N LEU A 332 -26.56 0.02 25.40
CA LEU A 332 -26.80 1.25 26.17
C LEU A 332 -27.94 2.08 25.61
N ALA A 333 -28.14 2.07 24.29
CA ALA A 333 -29.26 2.74 23.64
C ALA A 333 -30.62 2.20 24.11
N THR A 334 -30.71 0.97 24.61
CA THR A 334 -31.97 0.40 25.17
C THR A 334 -32.34 0.98 26.54
N LEU A 335 -31.41 1.65 27.22
CA LEU A 335 -31.61 2.23 28.55
C LEU A 335 -32.09 3.68 28.50
N GLY A 336 -32.05 4.34 27.33
CA GLY A 336 -32.44 5.73 27.14
C GLY A 336 -33.81 5.90 26.49
N PRO A 337 -34.47 7.05 26.66
CA PRO A 337 -35.69 7.36 25.92
C PRO A 337 -35.40 7.44 24.41
N THR A 338 -36.21 6.75 23.60
CA THR A 338 -36.10 6.68 22.13
C THR A 338 -36.54 8.01 21.51
N LEU A 339 -35.70 9.05 21.64
CA LEU A 339 -35.97 10.39 21.12
C LEU A 339 -35.34 10.65 19.74
N VAL A 340 -34.45 9.75 19.28
CA VAL A 340 -33.77 9.84 17.98
C VAL A 340 -34.15 8.63 17.14
N ASP A 341 -34.42 8.87 15.86
CA ASP A 341 -34.84 7.94 14.80
C ASP A 341 -33.85 6.79 14.50
N SER A 342 -32.83 6.57 15.34
CA SER A 342 -31.83 5.52 15.18
C SER A 342 -32.29 4.25 15.89
N ASN A 343 -32.73 3.24 15.13
CA ASN A 343 -33.13 1.94 15.65
C ASN A 343 -31.93 1.20 16.33
N PRO A 344 -31.94 1.02 17.68
CA PRO A 344 -30.84 0.35 18.39
C PRO A 344 -30.59 -1.09 17.91
N ARG A 345 -31.62 -1.75 17.37
CA ARG A 345 -31.50 -3.09 16.78
C ARG A 345 -30.55 -3.06 15.58
N THR A 346 -30.73 -2.12 14.65
CA THR A 346 -29.88 -2.05 13.44
C THR A 346 -28.41 -1.85 13.80
N LEU A 347 -28.10 -1.00 14.80
CA LEU A 347 -26.75 -0.86 15.33
C LEU A 347 -26.22 -2.18 15.93
N LEU A 348 -27.04 -2.87 16.73
CA LEU A 348 -26.68 -4.16 17.32
C LEU A 348 -26.35 -5.20 16.23
N LEU A 349 -27.16 -5.30 15.18
CA LEU A 349 -26.91 -6.24 14.07
C LEU A 349 -25.60 -5.92 13.35
N GLY A 350 -25.28 -4.64 13.16
CA GLY A 350 -24.00 -4.21 12.59
C GLY A 350 -22.82 -4.60 13.48
N GLY A 351 -22.92 -4.34 14.79
CA GLY A 351 -21.90 -4.71 15.76
C GLY A 351 -21.67 -6.22 15.85
N LEU A 352 -22.74 -7.01 15.90
CA LEU A 352 -22.68 -8.47 15.90
C LEU A 352 -22.03 -9.01 14.63
N SER A 353 -22.37 -8.45 13.46
CA SER A 353 -21.80 -8.90 12.18
C SER A 353 -20.29 -8.68 12.13
N ALA A 354 -19.83 -7.50 12.54
CA ALA A 354 -18.40 -7.20 12.61
C ALA A 354 -17.66 -8.09 13.64
N LEU A 355 -18.29 -8.39 14.77
CA LEU A 355 -17.72 -9.25 15.80
C LEU A 355 -17.63 -10.72 15.35
N VAL A 356 -18.70 -11.26 14.76
CA VAL A 356 -18.77 -12.64 14.25
C VAL A 356 -17.78 -12.90 13.13
N VAL A 357 -17.50 -11.90 12.28
CA VAL A 357 -16.49 -12.03 11.22
C VAL A 357 -15.08 -11.76 11.73
N GLY A 358 -14.89 -10.68 12.50
CA GLY A 358 -13.56 -10.26 12.96
C GLY A 358 -12.95 -11.18 14.02
N ALA A 359 -13.71 -11.60 15.02
CA ALA A 359 -13.16 -12.32 16.17
C ALA A 359 -12.58 -13.71 15.80
N PRO A 360 -13.24 -14.55 14.98
CA PRO A 360 -12.66 -15.83 14.56
C PRO A 360 -11.38 -15.67 13.75
N VAL A 361 -11.35 -14.68 12.84
CA VAL A 361 -10.18 -14.43 12.00
C VAL A 361 -9.01 -13.90 12.83
N TRP A 362 -9.30 -13.02 13.80
CA TRP A 362 -8.30 -12.60 14.78
C TRP A 362 -7.76 -13.80 15.56
N TRP A 363 -8.63 -14.69 16.05
CA TRP A 363 -8.21 -15.90 16.79
C TRP A 363 -7.27 -16.78 15.95
N ILE A 364 -7.62 -17.04 14.69
CA ILE A 364 -6.83 -17.89 13.78
C ILE A 364 -5.49 -17.23 13.39
N ALA A 365 -5.46 -15.91 13.20
CA ALA A 365 -4.27 -15.17 12.79
C ALA A 365 -3.32 -14.89 13.97
N TRP A 366 -3.86 -14.50 15.12
CA TRP A 366 -3.11 -14.21 16.35
C TRP A 366 -2.64 -15.49 17.05
N ARG A 367 -3.50 -16.52 17.10
CA ARG A 367 -3.28 -17.79 17.80
C ARG A 367 -2.94 -17.60 19.29
N PRO A 368 -3.91 -17.15 20.11
CA PRO A 368 -3.67 -16.87 21.54
C PRO A 368 -3.13 -18.09 22.31
N ASP A 369 -3.52 -19.30 21.92
CA ASP A 369 -3.17 -20.54 22.63
C ASP A 369 -1.78 -21.09 22.26
N ARG A 370 -1.11 -20.49 21.27
CA ARG A 370 0.20 -20.96 20.84
C ARG A 370 1.24 -20.66 21.93
N ALA A 371 1.98 -21.68 22.36
CA ALA A 371 3.14 -21.50 23.22
C ALA A 371 4.20 -20.61 22.54
N VAL A 372 4.69 -19.60 23.27
CA VAL A 372 5.69 -18.63 22.81
C VAL A 372 6.98 -18.88 23.56
N ASN A 373 8.06 -19.12 22.81
CA ASN A 373 9.42 -19.27 23.35
C ASN A 373 10.16 -17.92 23.33
N GLU A 374 11.34 -17.85 23.95
CA GLU A 374 12.15 -16.62 24.03
C GLU A 374 12.46 -16.01 22.65
N THR A 375 12.76 -16.85 21.65
CA THR A 375 13.02 -16.42 20.27
C THR A 375 11.80 -15.79 19.60
N ASP A 376 10.60 -16.32 19.84
CA ASP A 376 9.34 -15.76 19.36
C ASP A 376 8.97 -14.47 20.09
N ALA A 377 9.33 -14.34 21.38
CA ALA A 377 9.17 -13.10 22.17
C ALA A 377 10.19 -12.01 21.77
N ALA A 378 11.34 -12.40 21.26
CA ALA A 378 12.37 -11.51 20.74
C ALA A 378 12.08 -11.00 19.31
N ASP A 379 11.11 -11.59 18.58
CA ASP A 379 10.78 -11.23 17.20
C ASP A 379 10.40 -9.73 17.07
N PRO A 380 11.17 -8.93 16.30
CA PRO A 380 10.87 -7.52 16.09
C PRO A 380 9.47 -7.27 15.54
N ALA A 381 8.95 -8.12 14.65
CA ALA A 381 7.63 -7.93 14.05
C ALA A 381 6.52 -8.04 15.10
N ARG A 382 6.65 -9.01 16.02
CA ARG A 382 5.70 -9.21 17.13
C ARG A 382 5.77 -8.07 18.15
N ARG A 383 6.98 -7.59 18.47
CA ARG A 383 7.16 -6.43 19.35
C ARG A 383 6.54 -5.17 18.77
N VAL A 384 6.80 -4.90 17.49
CA VAL A 384 6.21 -3.75 16.77
C VAL A 384 4.69 -3.86 16.76
N TYR A 385 4.14 -5.03 16.43
CA TYR A 385 2.70 -5.27 16.49
C TYR A 385 2.10 -4.96 17.87
N LEU A 386 2.69 -5.52 18.94
CA LEU A 386 2.20 -5.31 20.30
C LEU A 386 2.27 -3.83 20.71
N VAL A 387 3.38 -3.15 20.41
CA VAL A 387 3.54 -1.72 20.71
C VAL A 387 2.52 -0.88 19.95
N ILE A 388 2.28 -1.16 18.67
CA ILE A 388 1.29 -0.45 17.85
C ILE A 388 -0.12 -0.70 18.41
N VAL A 389 -0.50 -1.95 18.67
CA VAL A 389 -1.86 -2.28 19.13
C VAL A 389 -2.13 -1.70 20.51
N PHE A 390 -1.23 -1.91 21.47
CA PHE A 390 -1.36 -1.35 22.82
C PHE A 390 -1.34 0.18 22.79
N GLY A 391 -0.41 0.80 22.04
CA GLY A 391 -0.28 2.25 21.94
C GLY A 391 -1.49 2.90 21.28
N ALA A 392 -1.96 2.34 20.16
CA ALA A 392 -3.18 2.79 19.49
C ALA A 392 -4.40 2.66 20.42
N SER A 393 -4.55 1.54 21.13
CA SER A 393 -5.65 1.35 22.09
C SER A 393 -5.60 2.39 23.21
N ALA A 394 -4.41 2.75 23.71
CA ALA A 394 -4.24 3.77 24.73
C ALA A 394 -4.66 5.17 24.23
N ILE A 395 -4.25 5.52 23.00
CA ILE A 395 -4.63 6.79 22.36
C ILE A 395 -6.14 6.87 22.17
N VAL A 396 -6.75 5.82 21.63
CA VAL A 396 -8.21 5.78 21.41
C VAL A 396 -8.97 5.81 22.74
N ALA A 397 -8.50 5.10 23.77
CA ALA A 397 -9.10 5.17 25.11
C ALA A 397 -8.99 6.58 25.72
N LEU A 398 -7.86 7.26 25.55
CA LEU A 398 -7.68 8.64 25.99
C LEU A 398 -8.65 9.61 25.29
N ILE A 399 -8.78 9.48 23.96
CA ILE A 399 -9.74 10.27 23.18
C ILE A 399 -11.17 9.99 23.64
N ALA A 400 -11.53 8.71 23.82
CA ALA A 400 -12.86 8.33 24.29
C ALA A 400 -13.16 8.90 25.68
N LEU A 401 -12.21 8.83 26.61
CA LEU A 401 -12.33 9.44 27.95
C LEU A 401 -12.51 10.96 27.89
N LEU A 402 -11.75 11.64 27.01
CA LEU A 402 -11.88 13.09 26.82
C LEU A 402 -13.27 13.45 26.27
N VAL A 403 -13.76 12.71 25.28
CA VAL A 403 -15.10 12.91 24.72
C VAL A 403 -16.18 12.66 25.78
N ILE A 404 -16.07 11.58 26.56
CA ILE A 404 -16.99 11.29 27.67
C ILE A 404 -16.97 12.43 28.70
N GLY A 405 -15.79 12.88 29.12
CA GLY A 405 -15.62 13.98 30.07
C GLY A 405 -16.24 15.28 29.56
N TYR A 406 -15.99 15.63 28.29
CA TYR A 406 -16.61 16.78 27.64
C TYR A 406 -18.14 16.67 27.65
N ARG A 407 -18.72 15.53 27.27
CA ARG A 407 -20.18 15.32 27.25
C ARG A 407 -20.81 15.38 28.64
N VAL A 408 -20.12 14.86 29.66
CA VAL A 408 -20.57 14.98 31.05
C VAL A 408 -20.61 16.45 31.49
N LEU A 409 -19.54 17.21 31.22
CA LEU A 409 -19.47 18.63 31.57
C LEU A 409 -20.50 19.46 30.77
N GLU A 410 -20.70 19.16 29.50
CA GLU A 410 -21.70 19.81 28.65
C GLU A 410 -23.11 19.65 29.21
N VAL A 411 -23.49 18.42 29.59
CA VAL A 411 -24.80 18.14 30.19
C VAL A 411 -24.97 18.85 31.53
N LEU A 412 -23.91 18.91 32.36
CA LEU A 412 -23.96 19.57 33.68
C LEU A 412 -23.99 21.10 33.61
N LEU A 413 -23.26 21.71 32.66
CA LEU A 413 -23.08 23.16 32.58
C LEU A 413 -24.14 23.86 31.73
N VAL A 414 -24.51 23.25 30.59
CA VAL A 414 -25.37 23.89 29.58
C VAL A 414 -26.82 23.37 29.68
N GLY A 415 -27.02 22.17 30.22
CA GLY A 415 -28.30 21.48 30.18
C GLY A 415 -28.57 20.94 28.77
N GLY A 416 -28.20 19.69 28.53
CA GLY A 416 -28.38 19.04 27.23
C GLY A 416 -29.81 18.57 26.99
N ALA A 417 -30.28 18.61 25.74
CA ALA A 417 -31.49 17.91 25.33
C ALA A 417 -31.20 16.40 25.27
N GLY A 418 -31.83 15.61 26.15
CA GLY A 418 -31.66 14.15 26.23
C GLY A 418 -30.83 13.69 27.43
N GLY A 419 -30.88 12.39 27.74
CA GLY A 419 -30.17 11.81 28.89
C GLY A 419 -28.64 11.74 28.70
N LEU A 420 -27.89 11.73 29.81
CA LEU A 420 -26.42 11.57 29.79
C LEU A 420 -25.98 10.32 29.01
N ILE A 421 -26.71 9.21 29.18
CA ILE A 421 -26.43 7.92 28.51
C ILE A 421 -26.41 8.08 26.99
N GLU A 422 -27.32 8.87 26.42
CA GLU A 422 -27.42 9.09 24.97
C GLU A 422 -26.18 9.79 24.40
N HIS A 423 -25.59 10.70 25.19
CA HIS A 423 -24.41 11.46 24.79
C HIS A 423 -23.11 10.66 24.93
N ILE A 424 -23.06 9.71 25.86
CA ILE A 424 -21.85 8.93 26.17
C ILE A 424 -21.84 7.51 25.59
N ARG A 425 -22.97 6.95 25.14
CA ARG A 425 -23.06 5.54 24.71
C ARG A 425 -22.04 5.13 23.66
N ALA A 426 -21.84 5.95 22.63
CA ALA A 426 -20.91 5.67 21.54
C ALA A 426 -19.44 5.72 21.99
N PRO A 427 -18.95 6.82 22.60
CA PRO A 427 -17.58 6.86 23.10
C PRO A 427 -17.34 5.88 24.25
N PHE A 428 -18.36 5.55 25.05
CA PHE A 428 -18.26 4.52 26.10
C PHE A 428 -18.10 3.11 25.50
N GLY A 429 -18.85 2.76 24.47
CA GLY A 429 -18.66 1.49 23.75
C GLY A 429 -17.24 1.36 23.20
N LEU A 430 -16.71 2.44 22.60
CA LEU A 430 -15.33 2.50 22.13
C LEU A 430 -14.31 2.35 23.27
N LEU A 431 -14.56 2.98 24.41
CA LEU A 431 -13.73 2.85 25.62
C LEU A 431 -13.71 1.40 26.13
N CYS A 432 -14.86 0.74 26.21
CA CYS A 432 -14.94 -0.67 26.61
C CYS A 432 -14.16 -1.58 25.66
N ALA A 433 -14.34 -1.41 24.35
CA ALA A 433 -13.62 -2.18 23.35
C ALA A 433 -12.11 -2.02 23.47
N THR A 434 -11.65 -0.77 23.53
CA THR A 434 -10.23 -0.46 23.63
C THR A 434 -9.64 -0.90 24.96
N ALA A 435 -10.37 -0.83 26.07
CA ALA A 435 -9.94 -1.32 27.37
C ALA A 435 -9.67 -2.84 27.36
N VAL A 436 -10.56 -3.63 26.74
CA VAL A 436 -10.37 -5.08 26.60
C VAL A 436 -9.15 -5.40 25.74
N VAL A 437 -9.04 -4.76 24.57
CA VAL A 437 -7.89 -4.93 23.66
C VAL A 437 -6.58 -4.54 24.34
N PHE A 438 -6.58 -3.38 25.01
CA PHE A 438 -5.44 -2.86 25.75
C PHE A 438 -5.00 -3.81 26.86
N ALA A 439 -5.92 -4.24 27.73
CA ALA A 439 -5.61 -5.10 28.86
C ALA A 439 -4.99 -6.43 28.40
N TYR A 440 -5.57 -7.05 27.37
CA TYR A 440 -5.06 -8.29 26.80
C TYR A 440 -3.66 -8.14 26.19
N HIS A 441 -3.46 -7.18 25.29
CA HIS A 441 -2.17 -7.00 24.61
C HIS A 441 -1.08 -6.49 25.56
N LEU A 442 -1.44 -5.71 26.59
CA LEU A 442 -0.52 -5.29 27.65
C LEU A 442 -0.08 -6.48 28.50
N ALA A 443 -0.98 -7.39 28.86
CA ALA A 443 -0.64 -8.60 29.60
C ALA A 443 0.36 -9.46 28.82
N ILE A 444 0.16 -9.61 27.50
CA ILE A 444 1.07 -10.34 26.62
C ILE A 444 2.42 -9.62 26.51
N TRP A 445 2.42 -8.32 26.25
CA TRP A 445 3.67 -7.56 26.16
C TRP A 445 4.47 -7.63 27.46
N ARG A 446 3.82 -7.59 28.63
CA ARG A 446 4.47 -7.78 29.93
C ARG A 446 5.04 -9.19 30.07
N ARG A 447 4.32 -10.23 29.63
CA ARG A 447 4.79 -11.62 29.62
C ARG A 447 6.02 -11.77 28.71
N ASP A 448 5.96 -11.23 27.50
CA ASP A 448 7.06 -11.28 26.52
C ASP A 448 8.31 -10.56 27.02
N ARG A 449 8.14 -9.42 27.70
CA ARG A 449 9.26 -8.70 28.31
C ARG A 449 9.90 -9.42 29.48
N ARG A 450 9.19 -10.33 30.15
CA ARG A 450 9.74 -11.19 31.21
C ARG A 450 10.51 -12.38 30.63
N MET A 451 10.07 -12.88 29.47
CA MET A 451 10.71 -13.99 28.74
C MET A 451 11.89 -13.52 27.90
N ALA A 452 11.83 -12.29 27.38
CA ALA A 452 12.99 -11.66 26.79
C ALA A 452 14.02 -11.45 27.91
N PRO A 453 15.24 -11.99 27.79
CA PRO A 453 16.29 -11.70 28.75
C PRO A 453 16.36 -10.19 28.96
N ALA A 454 16.50 -9.73 30.22
CA ALA A 454 17.12 -8.44 30.44
C ALA A 454 18.36 -8.45 29.58
N ALA A 455 18.50 -7.53 28.63
CA ALA A 455 19.67 -7.50 27.77
C ALA A 455 20.88 -7.47 28.68
N THR A 456 21.49 -8.63 28.92
CA THR A 456 22.85 -8.71 29.41
C THR A 456 23.60 -7.86 28.41
N PRO A 457 24.39 -6.87 28.83
CA PRO A 457 25.23 -6.07 27.94
C PRO A 457 26.28 -6.88 27.13
N ALA A 458 26.07 -8.19 26.95
CA ALA A 458 26.97 -9.17 26.38
C ALA A 458 26.29 -10.13 25.38
N GLU A 459 25.07 -9.86 24.88
CA GLU A 459 24.67 -10.48 23.60
C GLU A 459 25.40 -9.75 22.47
N ARG A 460 26.51 -10.35 22.06
CA ARG A 460 27.33 -9.93 20.92
C ARG A 460 26.43 -9.45 19.78
N PRO A 461 26.58 -8.21 19.27
CA PRO A 461 25.73 -7.71 18.20
C PRO A 461 25.67 -8.70 17.04
N ALA A 462 24.46 -9.17 16.72
CA ALA A 462 24.26 -10.03 15.57
C ALA A 462 24.71 -9.29 14.31
N LEU A 463 25.57 -9.94 13.53
CA LEU A 463 26.13 -9.41 12.29
C LEU A 463 25.00 -8.96 11.34
N ALA A 464 24.86 -7.67 11.12
CA ALA A 464 23.74 -7.07 10.37
C ALA A 464 24.12 -6.63 8.96
N ARG A 465 25.42 -6.47 8.67
CA ARG A 465 25.92 -6.09 7.34
C ARG A 465 27.33 -6.58 7.13
N ILE A 466 27.61 -7.07 5.92
CA ILE A 466 28.94 -7.45 5.49
C ILE A 466 29.35 -6.53 4.33
N VAL A 467 30.57 -6.02 4.36
CA VAL A 467 31.22 -5.38 3.21
C VAL A 467 32.27 -6.36 2.71
N LEU A 468 32.10 -6.88 1.50
CA LEU A 468 33.06 -7.78 0.86
C LEU A 468 33.94 -6.97 -0.08
N VAL A 469 35.26 -6.99 0.17
CA VAL A 469 36.29 -6.45 -0.71
C VAL A 469 36.99 -7.62 -1.39
N ALA A 470 36.71 -7.83 -2.67
CA ALA A 470 37.29 -8.93 -3.45
C ALA A 470 37.47 -8.52 -4.92
N SER A 471 38.42 -9.15 -5.62
CA SER A 471 38.55 -9.09 -7.07
C SER A 471 37.92 -10.33 -7.71
N GLY A 472 37.74 -10.34 -9.04
CA GLY A 472 37.09 -11.46 -9.76
C GLY A 472 35.56 -11.51 -9.56
N ASP A 473 35.00 -12.71 -9.39
CA ASP A 473 33.55 -12.96 -9.29
C ASP A 473 32.98 -12.69 -7.88
N ALA A 474 33.23 -11.48 -7.38
CA ALA A 474 32.81 -11.06 -6.05
C ALA A 474 31.28 -11.02 -5.87
N ASP A 475 30.52 -10.87 -6.97
CA ASP A 475 29.05 -10.86 -6.93
C ASP A 475 28.46 -12.25 -6.72
N ALA A 476 29.02 -13.29 -7.35
CA ALA A 476 28.62 -14.68 -7.09
C ALA A 476 28.97 -15.12 -5.66
N LEU A 477 30.17 -14.78 -5.18
CA LEU A 477 30.57 -15.05 -3.81
C LEU A 477 29.66 -14.35 -2.80
N ALA A 478 29.33 -13.07 -3.04
CA ALA A 478 28.39 -12.34 -2.20
C ALA A 478 26.98 -12.94 -2.24
N ALA A 479 26.51 -13.46 -3.38
CA ALA A 479 25.22 -14.16 -3.47
C ALA A 479 25.18 -15.42 -2.61
N ARG A 480 26.28 -16.19 -2.58
CA ARG A 480 26.41 -17.39 -1.73
C ARG A 480 26.49 -17.07 -0.25
N ILE A 481 27.27 -16.06 0.15
CA ILE A 481 27.32 -15.58 1.55
C ILE A 481 25.94 -15.10 2.00
N ARG A 482 25.21 -14.37 1.14
CA ARG A 482 23.82 -13.96 1.42
C ARG A 482 22.88 -15.17 1.59
N ALA A 483 23.04 -16.21 0.78
CA ALA A 483 22.23 -17.42 0.85
C ALA A 483 22.45 -18.19 2.17
N GLU A 484 23.69 -18.24 2.66
CA GLU A 484 24.05 -18.97 3.88
C GLU A 484 23.75 -18.21 5.18
N LEU A 485 23.95 -16.89 5.20
CA LEU A 485 23.85 -16.09 6.43
C LEU A 485 22.58 -15.24 6.53
N ASP A 486 21.81 -15.05 5.46
CA ASP A 486 20.66 -14.13 5.41
C ASP A 486 21.03 -12.68 5.83
N VAL A 487 22.30 -12.30 5.66
CA VAL A 487 22.84 -10.96 5.98
C VAL A 487 23.14 -10.20 4.68
N PRO A 488 22.77 -8.91 4.56
CA PRO A 488 23.08 -8.11 3.37
C PRO A 488 24.60 -7.92 3.19
N VAL A 489 25.10 -8.38 2.04
CA VAL A 489 26.50 -8.24 1.62
C VAL A 489 26.61 -7.13 0.55
N ALA A 490 27.34 -6.06 0.86
CA ALA A 490 27.74 -5.01 -0.09
C ALA A 490 29.12 -5.34 -0.67
N VAL A 491 29.26 -5.30 -1.99
CA VAL A 491 30.50 -5.66 -2.68
C VAL A 491 31.27 -4.40 -3.07
N TRP A 492 32.53 -4.32 -2.67
CA TRP A 492 33.51 -3.32 -3.09
C TRP A 492 34.58 -4.06 -3.91
N ARG A 493 34.69 -3.74 -5.19
CA ARG A 493 35.64 -4.45 -6.06
C ARG A 493 37.04 -3.93 -5.81
N ALA A 494 37.96 -4.83 -5.49
CA ALA A 494 39.38 -4.51 -5.40
C ALA A 494 39.95 -4.25 -6.81
N ALA A 495 40.84 -3.28 -6.93
CA ALA A 495 41.51 -2.96 -8.20
C ALA A 495 42.71 -3.89 -8.50
N ASP A 496 43.19 -4.60 -7.48
CA ASP A 496 44.36 -5.46 -7.56
C ASP A 496 43.95 -6.94 -7.71
N ASP A 497 44.71 -7.71 -8.50
CA ASP A 497 44.40 -9.12 -8.82
C ASP A 497 44.64 -10.11 -7.66
N GLY A 498 45.25 -9.68 -6.56
CA GLY A 498 45.62 -10.52 -5.41
C GLY A 498 44.48 -10.92 -4.46
N GLY A 499 43.23 -10.59 -4.79
CA GLY A 499 42.05 -10.71 -3.92
C GLY A 499 40.95 -11.63 -4.45
N ALA A 500 41.27 -12.65 -5.27
CA ALA A 500 40.30 -13.63 -5.73
C ALA A 500 40.17 -14.78 -4.71
N LEU A 501 39.03 -14.85 -4.03
CA LEU A 501 38.70 -15.95 -3.12
C LEU A 501 38.20 -17.16 -3.92
N GLY A 502 38.89 -18.29 -3.77
CA GLY A 502 38.45 -19.58 -4.31
C GLY A 502 37.27 -20.16 -3.53
N ASP A 503 36.50 -21.04 -4.18
CA ASP A 503 35.31 -21.67 -3.60
C ASP A 503 35.58 -22.47 -2.32
N ASP A 504 36.78 -23.00 -2.20
CA ASP A 504 37.24 -23.81 -1.07
C ASP A 504 37.30 -23.02 0.25
N ALA A 505 37.39 -21.68 0.19
CA ALA A 505 37.49 -20.81 1.35
C ALA A 505 36.13 -20.42 1.96
N LEU A 506 35.01 -20.68 1.27
CA LEU A 506 33.68 -20.25 1.71
C LEU A 506 33.25 -20.85 3.07
N PRO A 507 33.42 -22.15 3.34
CA PRO A 507 32.99 -22.74 4.62
C PRO A 507 33.70 -22.09 5.83
N GLY A 508 35.00 -21.86 5.73
CA GLY A 508 35.79 -21.20 6.78
C GLY A 508 35.41 -19.73 6.96
N LEU A 509 35.08 -19.03 5.88
CA LEU A 509 34.60 -17.65 5.93
C LEU A 509 33.22 -17.54 6.60
N VAL A 510 32.29 -18.43 6.25
CA VAL A 510 30.95 -18.46 6.87
C VAL A 510 31.05 -18.73 8.37
N GLU A 511 31.91 -19.66 8.78
CA GLU A 511 32.14 -19.95 10.20
C GLU A 511 32.77 -18.77 10.94
N SER A 512 33.76 -18.11 10.32
CA SER A 512 34.37 -16.90 10.87
C SER A 512 33.36 -15.77 11.04
N LEU A 513 32.46 -15.58 10.08
CA LEU A 513 31.40 -14.57 10.12
C LEU A 513 30.32 -14.88 11.17
N ARG A 514 30.02 -16.15 11.42
CA ARG A 514 29.14 -16.56 12.53
C ARG A 514 29.75 -16.23 13.90
N GLY A 515 31.08 -16.22 14.01
CA GLY A 515 31.82 -15.85 15.21
C GLY A 515 31.97 -14.34 15.46
N VAL A 516 31.63 -13.49 14.48
CA VAL A 516 31.82 -12.03 14.61
C VAL A 516 30.86 -11.44 15.63
N SER A 517 31.42 -10.74 16.62
CA SER A 517 30.67 -10.06 17.67
C SER A 517 30.27 -8.63 17.33
N ALA A 518 30.55 -8.14 16.12
CA ALA A 518 30.24 -6.79 15.68
C ALA A 518 29.04 -6.76 14.74
N ARG A 519 28.32 -5.64 14.75
CA ARG A 519 27.12 -5.43 13.92
C ARG A 519 27.45 -5.32 12.43
N ARG A 520 28.70 -5.03 12.09
CA ARG A 520 29.22 -4.91 10.73
C ARG A 520 30.55 -5.65 10.64
N ALA A 521 30.79 -6.33 9.53
CA ALA A 521 32.09 -6.91 9.22
C ALA A 521 32.57 -6.45 7.84
N LEU A 522 33.86 -6.17 7.75
CA LEU A 522 34.58 -6.01 6.50
C LEU A 522 35.31 -7.33 6.21
N VAL A 523 35.07 -7.92 5.06
CA VAL A 523 35.76 -9.11 4.57
C VAL A 523 36.70 -8.65 3.47
N ILE A 524 37.99 -8.84 3.65
CA ILE A 524 39.00 -8.55 2.63
C ILE A 524 39.53 -9.89 2.13
N ALA A 525 39.42 -10.13 0.83
CA ALA A 525 40.06 -11.26 0.18
C ALA A 525 41.57 -11.00 0.08
N GLU A 526 42.38 -11.85 0.71
CA GLU A 526 43.85 -11.76 0.70
C GLU A 526 44.42 -13.13 0.29
N GLY A 527 44.92 -13.24 -0.95
CA GLY A 527 45.50 -14.48 -1.46
C GLY A 527 44.51 -15.66 -1.46
N ALA A 528 44.88 -16.78 -0.85
CA ALA A 528 44.02 -17.98 -0.75
C ALA A 528 43.01 -17.93 0.42
N GLY A 529 42.93 -16.82 1.16
CA GLY A 529 42.12 -16.71 2.37
C GLY A 529 41.31 -15.42 2.45
N ALA A 530 40.49 -15.32 3.50
CA ALA A 530 39.67 -14.15 3.79
C ALA A 530 39.99 -13.60 5.18
N ARG A 531 40.23 -12.30 5.27
CA ARG A 531 40.38 -11.58 6.53
C ARG A 531 39.07 -10.93 6.92
N VAL A 532 38.56 -11.29 8.10
CA VAL A 532 37.32 -10.71 8.65
C VAL A 532 37.67 -9.68 9.71
N ILE A 533 37.27 -8.43 9.47
CA ILE A 533 37.50 -7.30 10.37
C ILE A 533 36.14 -6.85 10.94
N PRO A 534 35.90 -7.02 12.25
CA PRO A 534 34.74 -6.42 12.89
C PRO A 534 34.82 -4.90 12.83
N LEU A 535 33.74 -4.23 12.47
CA LEU A 535 33.67 -2.77 12.41
C LEU A 535 32.84 -2.22 13.59
N GLU A 536 33.38 -1.23 14.28
CA GLU A 536 32.65 -0.41 15.25
C GLU A 536 31.66 0.54 14.54
N GLU A 537 30.67 1.03 15.28
CA GLU A 537 29.47 1.67 14.70
C GLU A 537 29.70 3.03 14.03
#